data_AF-R8Y3V8-F1
#
_entry.id   AF-R8Y3V8-F1
#
_cell.length_a   1.000
_cell.length_b   1.000
_cell.length_c   1.000
_cell.angle_alpha   90.00
_cell.angle_beta   90.00
_cell.angle_gamma   90.00
#
_symmetry.space_group_name_H-M   'P 1'
#
loop_
_entity.id
_entity.type
_entity.pdbx_description
1 polymer ?
#
loop_
_entity_poly.entity_id
_entity_poly.type
_entity_poly.pdbx_seq_one_letter_code
_entity_poly.pdbx_strand_id
1 'polypeptide(L)'
;MKKIVLIIVISLSSSTFAGSLHSDLQMLDKEIKSLKSELNSIYKKAYTQTEAKQELDSSQKAWLKYKELQCGDFVVADTQGSPATVSYDLTCQSILYKQRIAFLKEMFRQ
;
A
#
# COMPACT_ATOMS: atom_id res chain seq x y z
N MET A 1 -51.39 33.74 -24.37
CA MET A 1 -51.11 32.37 -23.90
C MET A 1 -49.63 32.07 -24.12
N LYS A 2 -48.78 32.38 -23.14
CA LYS A 2 -47.33 32.19 -23.22
C LYS A 2 -46.96 30.93 -22.43
N LYS A 3 -46.26 30.03 -23.11
CA LYS A 3 -45.66 28.80 -22.59
C LYS A 3 -44.53 29.14 -21.60
N ILE A 4 -44.07 28.09 -20.92
CA ILE A 4 -42.85 27.98 -20.10
C ILE A 4 -43.13 28.09 -18.60
N VAL A 5 -43.48 26.95 -18.01
CA VAL A 5 -43.10 26.62 -16.63
C VAL A 5 -42.43 25.24 -16.71
N LEU A 6 -41.10 25.26 -16.82
CA LEU A 6 -40.26 24.10 -16.67
C LEU A 6 -38.95 24.61 -16.10
N ILE A 7 -38.77 24.53 -14.80
CA ILE A 7 -37.49 24.65 -14.07
C ILE A 7 -37.81 24.35 -12.58
N ILE A 8 -36.88 23.62 -11.95
CA ILE A 8 -36.82 23.17 -10.55
C ILE A 8 -37.20 21.69 -10.35
N VAL A 9 -36.42 20.80 -10.97
CA VAL A 9 -36.06 19.51 -10.36
C VAL A 9 -34.58 19.26 -10.65
N ILE A 10 -33.70 19.96 -9.93
CA ILE A 10 -32.29 19.59 -9.83
C ILE A 10 -31.94 19.63 -8.35
N SER A 11 -32.34 18.58 -7.65
CA SER A 11 -31.79 18.22 -6.34
C SER A 11 -31.53 16.73 -6.35
N LEU A 12 -30.69 16.27 -7.28
CA LEU A 12 -30.17 14.91 -7.26
C LEU A 12 -28.78 14.89 -6.63
N SER A 13 -28.74 14.18 -5.51
CA SER A 13 -27.62 13.36 -5.01
C SER A 13 -26.31 14.07 -4.67
N SER A 14 -26.26 14.60 -3.45
CA SER A 14 -25.02 14.58 -2.67
C SER A 14 -24.75 13.14 -2.22
N SER A 15 -24.19 12.30 -3.10
CA SER A 15 -23.66 11.00 -2.69
C SER A 15 -22.38 11.23 -1.90
N THR A 16 -22.48 11.04 -0.58
CA THR A 16 -21.40 11.16 0.39
C THR A 16 -20.41 10.00 0.25
N PHE A 17 -19.55 10.03 -0.77
CA PHE A 17 -18.46 9.05 -0.98
C PHE A 17 -17.24 9.26 -0.07
N ALA A 18 -17.34 10.11 0.97
CA ALA A 18 -16.23 10.38 1.88
C ALA A 18 -16.03 9.27 2.94
N GLY A 19 -17.09 8.54 3.30
CA GLY A 19 -17.04 7.53 4.36
C GLY A 19 -16.27 6.27 3.99
N SER A 20 -16.35 5.82 2.73
CA SER A 20 -15.71 4.58 2.26
C SER A 20 -14.20 4.71 2.07
N LEU A 21 -13.74 5.84 1.51
CA LEU A 21 -12.31 6.05 1.27
C LEU A 21 -11.51 6.05 2.58
N HIS A 22 -12.04 6.68 3.64
CA HIS A 22 -11.35 6.73 4.92
C HIS A 22 -11.27 5.35 5.59
N SER A 23 -12.34 4.55 5.54
CA SER A 23 -12.31 3.18 6.05
C SER A 23 -11.35 2.29 5.26
N ASP A 24 -11.29 2.45 3.94
CA ASP A 24 -10.42 1.66 3.07
C ASP A 24 -8.94 1.98 3.35
N LEU A 25 -8.58 3.25 3.50
CA LEU A 25 -7.23 3.67 3.87
C LEU A 25 -6.83 3.15 5.26
N GLN A 26 -7.74 3.13 6.23
CA GLN A 26 -7.47 2.54 7.56
C GLN A 26 -7.23 1.04 7.49
N MET A 27 -7.99 0.31 6.66
CA MET A 27 -7.76 -1.12 6.46
C MET A 27 -6.40 -1.38 5.82
N LEU A 28 -6.04 -0.56 4.82
CA LEU A 28 -4.77 -0.67 4.12
C LEU A 28 -3.58 -0.38 5.06
N ASP A 29 -3.65 0.66 5.89
CA ASP A 29 -2.63 0.94 6.91
C ASP A 29 -2.48 -0.22 7.92
N LYS A 30 -3.59 -0.80 8.38
CA LYS A 30 -3.57 -2.00 9.24
C LYS A 30 -2.92 -3.19 8.54
N GLU A 31 -3.22 -3.40 7.26
CA GLU A 31 -2.61 -4.44 6.45
C GLU A 31 -1.08 -4.24 6.37
N ILE A 32 -0.62 -3.02 6.10
CA ILE A 32 0.83 -2.70 6.06
C ILE A 32 1.51 -3.01 7.39
N LYS A 33 0.90 -2.64 8.51
CA LYS A 33 1.45 -2.95 9.84
C LYS A 33 1.54 -4.46 10.07
N SER A 34 0.51 -5.21 9.68
CA SER A 34 0.49 -6.67 9.76
C SER A 34 1.59 -7.29 8.89
N LEU A 35 1.68 -6.89 7.62
CA LEU A 35 2.67 -7.36 6.67
C LEU A 35 4.11 -7.05 7.11
N LYS A 36 4.36 -5.87 7.69
CA LYS A 36 5.66 -5.53 8.26
C LYS A 36 6.04 -6.47 9.40
N SER A 37 5.08 -6.78 10.28
CA SER A 37 5.29 -7.73 11.38
C SER A 37 5.56 -9.14 10.85
N GLU A 38 4.78 -9.60 9.87
CA GLU A 38 4.97 -10.90 9.21
C GLU A 38 6.35 -11.00 8.54
N LEU A 39 6.74 -9.99 7.76
CA LEU A 39 8.05 -9.94 7.11
C LEU A 39 9.18 -10.01 8.14
N ASN A 40 9.08 -9.30 9.25
CA ASN A 40 10.09 -9.36 10.31
C ASN A 40 10.20 -10.75 10.93
N SER A 41 9.07 -11.45 11.11
CA SER A 41 9.04 -12.82 11.62
C SER A 41 9.73 -13.80 10.64
N ILE A 42 9.36 -13.74 9.37
CA ILE A 42 9.91 -14.58 8.29
C ILE A 42 11.40 -14.31 8.09
N TYR A 43 11.80 -13.03 8.12
CA TYR A 43 13.20 -12.63 8.05
C TYR A 43 14.00 -13.22 9.23
N LYS A 44 13.50 -13.14 10.46
CA LYS A 44 14.18 -13.73 11.63
C LYS A 44 14.35 -15.24 11.46
N LYS A 45 13.33 -15.96 10.99
CA LYS A 45 13.43 -17.40 10.70
C LYS A 45 14.45 -17.67 9.59
N ALA A 46 14.45 -16.90 8.49
CA ALA A 46 15.44 -17.02 7.41
C ALA A 46 16.87 -16.80 7.93
N TYR A 47 17.05 -15.79 8.78
CA TYR A 47 18.35 -15.45 9.37
C TYR A 47 18.93 -16.56 10.25
N THR A 48 18.07 -17.36 10.90
CA THR A 48 18.52 -18.53 11.67
C THR A 48 18.88 -19.74 10.81
N GLN A 49 18.47 -19.76 9.55
CA GLN A 49 18.65 -20.91 8.64
C GLN A 49 19.82 -20.77 7.67
N THR A 50 20.37 -19.56 7.51
CA THR A 50 21.53 -19.31 6.64
C THR A 50 22.78 -18.97 7.44
N GLU A 51 23.93 -19.43 6.94
CA GLU A 51 25.25 -18.95 7.39
C GLU A 51 25.64 -17.61 6.74
N ALA A 52 25.04 -17.27 5.59
CA ALA A 52 25.26 -16.02 4.85
C ALA A 52 24.43 -14.85 5.44
N LYS A 53 24.62 -14.59 6.73
CA LYS A 53 23.84 -13.61 7.52
C LYS A 53 24.04 -12.17 7.03
N GLN A 54 25.28 -11.81 6.69
CA GLN A 54 25.62 -10.46 6.25
C GLN A 54 24.99 -10.14 4.89
N GLU A 55 24.97 -11.12 3.99
CA GLU A 55 24.39 -11.01 2.66
C GLU A 55 22.86 -10.90 2.76
N LEU A 56 22.23 -11.72 3.62
CA LEU A 56 20.78 -11.64 3.85
C LEU A 56 20.38 -10.28 4.46
N ASP A 57 21.12 -9.79 5.45
CA ASP A 57 20.88 -8.47 6.06
C ASP A 57 21.09 -7.33 5.06
N SER A 58 22.15 -7.38 4.26
CA SER A 58 22.43 -6.40 3.20
C SER A 58 21.33 -6.41 2.14
N SER A 59 20.89 -7.59 1.70
CA SER A 59 19.75 -7.75 0.78
C SER A 59 18.47 -7.16 1.36
N GLN A 60 18.18 -7.43 2.63
CA GLN A 60 16.98 -6.93 3.30
C GLN A 60 16.99 -5.40 3.41
N LYS A 61 18.13 -4.79 3.75
CA LYS A 61 18.31 -3.33 3.79
C LYS A 61 18.17 -2.70 2.41
N ALA A 62 18.78 -3.29 1.39
CA ALA A 62 18.65 -2.83 0.01
C ALA A 62 17.20 -2.90 -0.47
N TRP A 63 16.49 -3.98 -0.16
CA TRP A 63 15.08 -4.13 -0.47
C TRP A 63 14.20 -3.08 0.24
N LEU A 64 14.46 -2.80 1.52
CA LEU A 64 13.75 -1.73 2.25
C LEU A 64 13.95 -0.36 1.57
N LYS A 65 15.20 -0.04 1.20
CA LYS A 65 15.50 1.20 0.45
C LYS A 65 14.76 1.25 -0.88
N TYR A 66 14.75 0.15 -1.64
CA TYR A 66 13.98 0.06 -2.88
C TYR A 66 12.49 0.29 -2.64
N LYS A 67 11.90 -0.33 -1.60
CA LYS A 67 10.48 -0.13 -1.25
C LYS A 67 10.17 1.34 -0.97
N GLU A 68 10.99 2.04 -0.20
CA GLU A 68 10.74 3.47 0.09
C GLU A 68 10.88 4.34 -1.17
N LEU A 69 11.86 4.05 -2.03
CA LEU A 69 12.02 4.78 -3.30
C LEU A 69 10.83 4.56 -4.24
N GLN A 70 10.28 3.34 -4.25
CA GLN A 70 9.19 2.95 -5.15
C GLN A 70 7.80 3.36 -4.62
N CYS A 71 7.58 3.27 -3.31
CA CYS A 71 6.30 3.50 -2.65
C CYS A 71 6.42 4.69 -1.70
N GLY A 72 6.64 5.87 -2.26
CA GLY A 72 6.94 7.08 -1.51
C GLY A 72 7.08 8.25 -2.46
N ASP A 73 8.27 8.85 -2.53
CA ASP A 73 8.53 10.01 -3.41
C ASP A 73 8.15 9.76 -4.87
N PHE A 74 8.40 8.54 -5.38
CA PHE A 74 7.96 8.16 -6.73
C PHE A 74 6.43 8.28 -6.89
N VAL A 75 5.66 7.73 -5.94
CA VAL A 75 4.19 7.79 -5.98
C VAL A 75 3.70 9.22 -5.84
N VAL A 76 4.30 10.02 -4.97
CA VAL A 76 3.95 11.44 -4.81
C VAL A 76 4.18 12.20 -6.12
N ALA A 77 5.32 11.96 -6.77
CA ALA A 77 5.65 12.59 -8.06
C ALA A 77 4.72 12.13 -9.19
N ASP A 78 4.45 10.82 -9.29
CA ASP A 78 3.62 10.23 -10.34
C ASP A 78 2.14 10.65 -10.23
N THR A 79 1.62 10.64 -9.00
CA THR A 79 0.23 11.02 -8.71
C THR A 79 0.04 12.53 -8.53
N GLN A 80 1.12 13.31 -8.60
CA GLN A 80 1.17 14.76 -8.42
C GLN A 80 0.48 15.25 -7.11
N GLY A 81 0.57 14.45 -6.04
CA GLY A 81 -0.04 14.79 -4.75
C GLY A 81 -1.57 14.75 -4.74
N SER A 82 -2.21 14.09 -5.70
CA SER A 82 -3.67 13.93 -5.74
C SER A 82 -4.23 13.27 -4.47
N PRO A 83 -5.54 13.37 -4.18
CA PRO A 83 -6.17 12.66 -3.06
C PRO A 83 -5.97 11.14 -3.07
N ALA A 84 -5.64 10.54 -4.23
CA ALA A 84 -5.38 9.12 -4.36
C ALA A 84 -3.94 8.72 -3.95
N THR A 85 -3.02 9.68 -3.78
CA THR A 85 -1.59 9.44 -3.46
C THR A 85 -1.42 8.44 -2.32
N VAL A 86 -2.16 8.63 -1.22
CA VAL A 86 -2.07 7.77 -0.03
C VAL A 86 -2.53 6.35 -0.33
N SER A 87 -3.60 6.19 -1.12
CA SER A 87 -4.07 4.87 -1.52
C SER A 87 -3.06 4.15 -2.40
N TYR A 88 -2.49 4.85 -3.39
CA TYR A 88 -1.48 4.29 -4.29
C TYR A 88 -0.20 3.90 -3.54
N ASP A 89 0.25 4.74 -2.60
CA ASP A 89 1.40 4.45 -1.76
C ASP A 89 1.18 3.18 -0.93
N LEU A 90 0.09 3.15 -0.16
CA LEU A 90 -0.24 1.99 0.68
C LEU A 90 -0.45 0.72 -0.16
N THR A 91 -1.06 0.79 -1.34
CA THR A 91 -1.18 -0.35 -2.25
C THR A 91 0.20 -0.82 -2.74
N CYS A 92 1.08 0.10 -3.16
CA CYS A 92 2.44 -0.23 -3.56
C CYS A 92 3.20 -0.94 -2.44
N GLN A 93 3.14 -0.41 -1.22
CA GLN A 93 3.78 -1.03 -0.06
C GLN A 93 3.23 -2.44 0.19
N SER A 94 1.91 -2.63 0.13
CA SER A 94 1.26 -3.94 0.36
C SER A 94 1.77 -4.98 -0.64
N ILE A 95 1.85 -4.61 -1.92
CA ILE A 95 2.39 -5.46 -2.99
C ILE A 95 3.84 -5.86 -2.69
N LEU A 96 4.72 -4.89 -2.41
CA LEU A 96 6.14 -5.18 -2.20
C LEU A 96 6.38 -6.02 -0.95
N TYR A 97 5.66 -5.77 0.16
CA TYR A 97 5.75 -6.61 1.36
C TYR A 97 5.35 -8.06 1.05
N LYS A 98 4.21 -8.27 0.39
CA LYS A 98 3.74 -9.61 -0.01
C LYS A 98 4.75 -10.33 -0.89
N GLN A 99 5.33 -9.64 -1.86
CA GLN A 99 6.38 -10.19 -2.72
C GLN A 99 7.61 -10.63 -1.94
N ARG A 100 8.12 -9.79 -1.02
CA ARG A 100 9.30 -10.14 -0.21
C ARG A 100 9.03 -11.30 0.75
N ILE A 101 7.86 -11.30 1.38
CA ILE A 101 7.37 -12.39 2.22
C ILE A 101 7.34 -13.70 1.45
N ALA A 102 6.71 -13.71 0.28
CA ALA A 102 6.61 -14.90 -0.58
C ALA A 102 8.00 -15.38 -1.02
N PHE A 103 8.88 -14.47 -1.43
CA PHE A 103 10.24 -14.79 -1.83
C PHE A 103 11.05 -15.44 -0.71
N LEU A 104 11.02 -14.88 0.50
CA LEU A 104 11.74 -15.47 1.63
C LEU A 104 11.13 -16.81 2.04
N LYS A 105 9.79 -16.95 2.03
CA LYS A 105 9.13 -18.24 2.29
C LYS A 105 9.57 -19.31 1.31
N GLU A 106 9.58 -19.01 0.01
CA GLU A 106 10.00 -19.94 -1.03
C GLU A 106 11.47 -20.32 -0.89
N MET A 107 12.36 -19.33 -0.77
CA MET A 107 13.81 -19.55 -0.67
C MET A 107 14.20 -20.39 0.55
N PHE A 108 13.50 -20.19 1.66
CA PHE A 108 13.82 -20.80 2.95
C PHE A 108 12.85 -21.92 3.37
N ARG A 109 11.93 -22.32 2.47
CA ARG A 109 10.90 -23.35 2.68
C ARG A 109 10.14 -23.17 4.01
N GLN A 110 9.65 -21.94 4.25
CA GLN A 110 9.04 -21.55 5.53
C GLN A 110 7.54 -21.70 5.59
#